data_AF-A0A7R9JMD4-F1
#
_entry.id   AF-A0A7R9JMD4-F1
#
_cell.length_a   1.000
_cell.length_b   1.000
_cell.length_c   1.000
_cell.angle_alpha   90.00
_cell.angle_beta   90.00
_cell.angle_gamma   90.00
#
_symmetry.space_group_name_H-M   'P 1'
#
loop_
_entity.id
_entity.type
_entity.pdbx_description
1 polymer ?
#
loop_
_entity_poly.entity_id
_entity_poly.type
_entity_poly.pdbx_seq_one_letter_code
_entity_poly.pdbx_strand_id
1 'polypeptide(L)'
;MHLESIFIGSEDIRTQLPEDSRRFERIDKDFRALLEDMVKTPNVVKATNKPHLYESLEKIQKDLTLCEKALTEYLETKRLAYPRFYFMSVPDLLDILSNGNQPVLVA
;
A
#
# COMPACT_ATOMS: atom_id res chain seq x y z
N MET A 1 -4.30 2.43 -5.14
CA MET A 1 -4.80 3.63 -4.42
C MET A 1 -4.88 3.43 -2.90
N HIS A 2 -5.45 2.32 -2.38
CA HIS A 2 -5.55 2.16 -0.91
C HIS A 2 -4.18 2.07 -0.22
N LEU A 3 -3.29 1.19 -0.69
CA LEU A 3 -1.93 1.06 -0.16
C LEU A 3 -1.07 2.33 -0.36
N GLU A 4 -1.34 3.09 -1.42
CA GLU A 4 -0.64 4.34 -1.71
C GLU A 4 -0.94 5.39 -0.64
N SER A 5 -2.23 5.57 -0.29
CA SER A 5 -2.64 6.47 0.79
C SER A 5 -2.04 6.07 2.15
N ILE A 6 -1.82 4.78 2.38
CA ILE A 6 -1.31 4.25 3.64
C ILE A 6 0.21 4.40 3.73
N PHE A 7 0.95 3.86 2.76
CA PHE A 7 2.41 3.82 2.79
C PHE A 7 3.08 5.12 2.33
N ILE A 8 2.40 5.95 1.54
CA ILE A 8 2.93 7.26 1.10
C ILE A 8 2.33 8.40 1.94
N GLY A 9 1.03 8.33 2.25
CA GLY A 9 0.29 9.41 2.91
C GLY A 9 0.37 9.44 4.43
N SER A 10 0.64 8.31 5.11
CA SER A 10 0.68 8.25 6.58
C SER A 10 2.12 8.18 7.11
N GLU A 11 2.58 9.28 7.73
CA GLU A 11 3.92 9.35 8.32
C GLU A 11 4.08 8.40 9.53
N ASP A 12 3.00 8.16 10.28
CA ASP A 12 3.01 7.21 11.39
C ASP A 12 3.22 5.77 10.89
N ILE A 13 2.47 5.33 9.88
CA ILE A 13 2.65 4.00 9.28
C ILE A 13 4.05 3.86 8.68
N ARG A 14 4.60 4.91 8.07
CA ARG A 14 5.98 4.91 7.56
C ARG A 14 7.03 4.71 8.64
N THR A 15 6.78 5.25 9.83
CA THR A 15 7.64 5.09 11.00
C THR A 15 7.51 3.69 11.61
N GLN A 16 6.30 3.14 11.61
CA GLN A 16 6.00 1.82 12.18
C GLN A 16 6.43 0.65 11.27
N LEU A 17 6.31 0.82 9.95
CA LEU A 17 6.63 -0.18 8.92
C LEU A 17 7.65 0.38 7.90
N PRO A 18 8.89 0.70 8.32
CA PRO A 18 9.85 1.40 7.46
C PRO A 18 10.37 0.55 6.29
N GLU A 19 10.52 -0.77 6.47
CA GLU A 19 10.95 -1.66 5.41
C GLU A 19 9.88 -1.83 4.32
N ASP A 20 8.63 -2.07 4.73
CA ASP A 20 7.51 -2.20 3.80
C ASP A 20 7.19 -0.89 3.10
N SER A 21 7.35 0.25 3.78
CA SER A 21 7.21 1.57 3.15
C SER A 21 8.23 1.78 2.03
N ARG A 22 9.51 1.45 2.27
CA ARG A 22 10.55 1.51 1.22
C ARG A 22 10.28 0.53 0.07
N ARG A 23 9.78 -0.66 0.39
CA ARG A 23 9.37 -1.65 -0.62
C ARG A 23 8.24 -1.08 -1.47
N PHE A 24 7.22 -0.48 -0.85
CA PHE A 24 6.09 0.12 -1.55
C PHE A 24 6.51 1.31 -2.42
N GLU A 25 7.40 2.19 -1.97
CA GLU A 25 7.94 3.29 -2.79
C GLU A 25 8.61 2.78 -4.07
N ARG A 26 9.36 1.68 -3.98
CA ARG A 26 9.95 1.05 -5.17
C ARG A 26 8.89 0.48 -6.11
N ILE A 27 7.88 -0.20 -5.55
CA ILE A 27 6.76 -0.73 -6.33
C ILE A 27 6.02 0.40 -7.07
N ASP A 28 5.69 1.49 -6.37
CA ASP A 28 5.00 2.64 -6.94
C ASP A 28 5.79 3.25 -8.09
N LYS A 29 7.11 3.43 -7.92
CA LYS A 29 7.99 3.92 -8.98
C LYS A 29 8.01 2.99 -10.20
N ASP A 30 8.19 1.69 -9.99
CA ASP A 30 8.26 0.70 -11.06
C ASP A 30 6.91 0.61 -11.80
N PHE A 31 5.79 0.66 -11.07
CA PHE A 31 4.45 0.62 -11.62
C PHE A 31 4.09 1.89 -12.39
N ARG A 32 4.43 3.08 -11.87
CA ARG A 32 4.22 4.36 -12.56
C ARG A 32 5.01 4.43 -13.87
N ALA A 33 6.27 3.99 -13.88
CA ALA A 33 7.07 3.92 -15.10
C ALA A 33 6.44 3.01 -16.17
N LEU A 34 5.89 1.86 -15.74
CA LEU A 34 5.17 0.93 -16.61
C LEU A 34 3.87 1.55 -17.16
N LEU A 35 3.10 2.25 -16.31
CA LEU A 35 1.88 2.94 -16.73
C LEU A 35 2.18 4.07 -17.74
N GLU A 36 3.21 4.89 -17.49
CA GLU A 36 3.63 5.94 -18.43
C GLU A 36 3.99 5.37 -19.80
N ASP A 37 4.65 4.23 -19.83
CA ASP A 37 5.02 3.53 -21.06
C ASP A 37 3.81 2.88 -21.76
N MET A 38 2.81 2.44 -21.01
CA MET A 38 1.54 1.96 -21.57
C MET A 38 0.70 3.10 -22.17
N VAL A 39 0.63 4.26 -21.51
CA VAL A 39 -0.13 5.42 -22.00
C VAL A 39 0.39 5.92 -23.36
N LYS A 40 1.69 5.79 -23.62
CA LYS A 40 2.29 6.12 -24.92
C LYS A 40 1.84 5.20 -26.06
N THR A 41 1.35 4.00 -25.75
CA THR A 41 0.92 3.00 -26.74
C THR A 41 -0.58 2.71 -26.58
N PRO A 42 -1.47 3.47 -27.24
CA PRO A 42 -2.93 3.31 -27.07
C PRO A 42 -3.48 1.98 -27.59
N ASN A 43 -2.72 1.27 -28.43
CA ASN A 43 -3.10 -0.06 -28.90
C ASN A 43 -2.79 -1.10 -27.82
N VAL A 44 -3.84 -1.69 -27.23
CA VAL A 44 -3.72 -2.68 -26.14
C VAL A 44 -2.84 -3.87 -26.53
N VAL A 45 -2.97 -4.42 -27.74
CA VAL A 45 -2.19 -5.59 -28.19
C VAL A 45 -0.70 -5.25 -28.28
N LYS A 46 -0.36 -4.03 -28.75
CA LYS A 46 1.04 -3.58 -28.81
C LYS A 46 1.58 -3.22 -27.42
N ALA A 47 0.74 -2.68 -26.54
CA ALA A 47 1.13 -2.35 -25.17
C ALA A 47 1.41 -3.61 -24.33
N THR A 48 0.60 -4.66 -24.49
CA THR A 48 0.72 -5.90 -23.71
C THR A 48 1.75 -6.89 -24.26
N ASN A 49 2.12 -6.80 -25.54
CA ASN A 49 3.16 -7.65 -26.14
C ASN A 49 4.59 -7.13 -25.91
N LYS A 50 4.81 -6.23 -24.95
CA LYS A 50 6.15 -5.77 -24.60
C LYS A 50 6.94 -6.90 -23.93
N PRO A 51 8.23 -7.06 -24.27
CA PRO A 51 9.07 -8.08 -23.64
C PRO A 51 9.15 -7.86 -22.13
N HIS A 52 9.17 -8.95 -21.35
CA HIS A 52 9.27 -8.94 -19.88
C HIS A 52 8.14 -8.22 -19.12
N LEU A 53 7.05 -7.83 -19.80
CA LEU A 53 5.93 -7.16 -19.14
C LEU A 53 5.26 -8.06 -18.08
N TYR A 54 4.99 -9.32 -18.44
CA TYR A 54 4.37 -10.29 -17.53
C TYR A 54 5.24 -10.51 -16.27
N GLU A 55 6.53 -10.74 -16.45
CA GLU A 55 7.48 -10.95 -15.34
C GLU A 55 7.55 -9.73 -14.41
N SER A 56 7.49 -8.52 -14.99
CA SER A 56 7.48 -7.27 -14.23
C SER A 56 6.20 -7.12 -13.41
N LEU A 57 5.03 -7.39 -14.01
CA LEU A 57 3.74 -7.35 -13.32
C LEU A 57 3.65 -8.42 -12.23
N GLU A 58 4.12 -9.63 -12.49
CA GLU A 58 4.14 -10.71 -11.50
C GLU A 58 5.04 -10.37 -10.30
N LYS A 59 6.19 -9.74 -10.54
CA LYS A 59 7.07 -9.25 -9.49
C LYS A 59 6.39 -8.16 -8.65
N ILE A 60 5.80 -7.16 -9.31
CA ILE A 60 5.04 -6.09 -8.63
C ILE A 60 3.93 -6.69 -7.77
N GLN A 61 3.17 -7.64 -8.29
CA GLN A 61 2.11 -8.33 -7.54
C GLN A 61 2.66 -9.05 -6.31
N LYS A 62 3.75 -9.81 -6.45
CA LYS A 62 4.37 -10.52 -5.32
C LYS A 62 4.83 -9.56 -4.22
N ASP A 63 5.48 -8.46 -4.60
CA ASP A 63 5.97 -7.47 -3.65
C ASP A 63 4.81 -6.70 -2.98
N LEU A 64 3.70 -6.45 -3.69
CA LEU A 64 2.48 -5.87 -3.12
C LEU A 64 1.85 -6.78 -2.07
N THR A 65 1.73 -8.08 -2.36
CA THR A 65 1.17 -9.06 -1.42
C THR A 65 1.97 -9.12 -0.12
N LEU A 66 3.30 -8.95 -0.19
CA LEU A 66 4.13 -8.87 1.02
C LEU A 66 3.80 -7.63 1.86
N CYS A 67 3.60 -6.48 1.23
CA CYS A 67 3.22 -5.24 1.92
C CYS A 67 1.83 -5.36 2.56
N GLU A 68 0.86 -5.95 1.85
CA GLU A 68 -0.49 -6.19 2.40
C GLU A 68 -0.46 -7.13 3.61
N LYS A 69 0.37 -8.16 3.55
CA LYS A 69 0.54 -9.09 4.67
C LYS A 69 1.15 -8.41 5.89
N ALA A 70 2.23 -7.65 5.71
CA ALA A 70 2.86 -6.90 6.80
C ALA A 70 1.88 -5.89 7.44
N LEU A 71 1.10 -5.19 6.62
CA LEU A 71 0.06 -4.28 7.10
C LEU A 71 -1.01 -5.01 7.92
N THR A 72 -1.46 -6.17 7.45
CA THR A 72 -2.47 -6.99 8.14
C THR A 72 -1.95 -7.45 9.50
N GLU A 73 -0.70 -7.94 9.57
CA GLU A 73 -0.08 -8.38 10.82
C GLU A 73 0.09 -7.21 11.82
N TYR A 74 0.43 -6.03 11.32
CA TYR A 74 0.50 -4.81 12.13
C TYR A 74 -0.87 -4.44 12.71
N LEU A 75 -1.92 -4.44 11.89
CA LEU A 75 -3.28 -4.13 12.34
C LEU A 75 -3.81 -5.15 13.36
N GLU A 76 -3.54 -6.44 13.16
CA GLU A 76 -3.90 -7.47 14.14
C GLU A 76 -3.18 -7.28 15.46
N THR A 77 -1.90 -6.88 15.44
CA THR A 77 -1.17 -6.53 16.66
C THR A 77 -1.83 -5.38 17.42
N LYS A 78 -2.32 -4.35 16.72
CA LYS A 78 -3.06 -3.24 17.34
C LYS A 78 -4.43 -3.68 17.87
N ARG A 79 -5.12 -4.59 17.19
CA ARG A 79 -6.40 -5.17 17.65
C ARG A 79 -6.24 -6.00 18.91
N LEU A 80 -5.18 -6.81 19.01
CA LEU A 80 -4.85 -7.57 20.22
C LEU A 80 -4.57 -6.65 21.41
N ALA A 81 -3.87 -5.53 21.18
CA ALA A 81 -3.60 -4.54 22.23
C ALA A 81 -4.86 -3.77 22.67
N TYR A 82 -5.79 -3.50 21.74
CA TYR A 82 -7.03 -2.77 21.99
C TYR A 82 -8.24 -3.49 21.38
N PRO A 83 -8.92 -4.38 22.15
CA PRO A 83 -9.99 -5.22 21.63
C PRO A 83 -11.17 -4.49 20.97
N ARG A 84 -11.36 -3.19 21.27
CA ARG A 84 -12.38 -2.35 20.62
C ARG A 84 -12.14 -2.19 19.11
N PHE A 85 -10.90 -2.33 18.65
CA PHE A 85 -10.54 -2.21 17.24
C PHE A 85 -11.01 -3.40 16.38
N TYR A 86 -11.48 -4.50 16.98
CA TYR A 86 -12.12 -5.60 16.24
C TYR A 86 -13.47 -5.20 15.63
N PHE A 87 -14.12 -4.16 16.16
CA PHE A 87 -15.43 -3.69 15.68
C PHE A 87 -15.31 -2.60 14.60
N MET A 88 -14.08 -2.19 14.26
CA MET A 88 -13.83 -1.15 13.26
C MET A 88 -13.40 -1.76 11.94
N SER A 89 -13.80 -1.11 10.84
CA SER A 89 -13.32 -1.49 9.51
C SER A 89 -11.82 -1.19 9.39
N VAL A 90 -11.14 -1.88 8.46
CA VAL A 90 -9.70 -1.64 8.21
C VAL A 90 -9.41 -0.18 7.83
N PRO A 91 -10.18 0.47 6.94
CA PRO A 91 -10.02 1.89 6.64
C PRO A 91 -10.18 2.79 7.88
N ASP A 92 -11.22 2.59 8.70
CA ASP A 92 -11.45 3.42 9.89
C ASP A 92 -10.35 3.24 10.92
N LEU A 93 -9.88 2.00 11.11
CA LEU A 93 -8.78 1.68 12.00
C LEU A 93 -7.48 2.35 11.54
N LEU A 94 -7.21 2.33 10.24
CA LEU A 94 -6.04 3.00 9.67
C LEU A 94 -6.13 4.52 9.84
N ASP A 95 -7.32 5.11 9.68
CA ASP A 95 -7.51 6.55 9.84
C ASP A 95 -7.30 6.99 11.30
N ILE A 96 -7.79 6.20 12.25
CA ILE A 96 -7.56 6.40 13.69
C ILE A 96 -6.08 6.24 14.05
N LEU A 97 -5.39 5.24 13.48
CA LEU A 97 -3.96 5.03 13.74
C LEU A 97 -3.11 6.15 13.11
N SER A 98 -3.46 6.60 11.91
CA SER A 98 -2.77 7.69 11.22
C SER A 98 -2.97 9.04 11.90
N ASN A 99 -4.14 9.29 12.50
CA ASN A 99 -4.49 10.55 13.16
C ASN A 99 -4.43 10.49 14.70
N GLY A 100 -3.98 9.39 15.28
CA GLY A 100 -4.07 9.11 16.72
C GLY A 100 -3.33 10.10 17.63
N ASN A 101 -2.40 10.90 17.08
CA ASN A 101 -1.70 11.98 17.81
C ASN A 101 -2.51 13.29 17.87
N GLN A 102 -3.69 13.39 17.26
CA GLN A 102 -4.57 14.55 17.30
C GLN A 102 -5.90 14.21 18.00
N PRO A 103 -5.99 14.35 19.35
CA PRO A 103 -7.18 13.98 20.12
C PRO A 103 -8.45 14.77 19.74
N VAL A 104 -8.33 15.88 19.00
CA VAL A 104 -9.45 16.75 18.61
C VAL A 104 -10.29 16.17 17.45
N LEU A 105 -9.78 15.17 16.73
CA LEU A 105 -10.47 14.54 15.58
C LEU A 105 -11.21 13.23 15.95
N VAL A 106 -11.13 12.78 17.20
CA VAL A 106 -11.63 11.46 17.65
C VAL A 106 -12.83 11.58 18.62
N ALA A 107 -13.60 12.67 18.53
CA ALA A 107 -14.75 12.96 19.41
C ALA A 107 -16.10 12.72 18.72
#